data_AF-A0A1A9I7A6-F1
#
_entry.id   AF-A0A1A9I7A6-F1
#
_cell.length_a   1.000
_cell.length_b   1.000
_cell.length_c   1.000
_cell.angle_alpha   90.00
_cell.angle_beta   90.00
_cell.angle_gamma   90.00
#
_symmetry.space_group_name_H-M   'P 1'
#
loop_
_entity.id
_entity.type
_entity.pdbx_description
1 polymer ?
#
loop_
_entity_poly.entity_id
_entity_poly.type
_entity_poly.pdbx_seq_one_letter_code
_entity_poly.pdbx_strand_id
1 'polypeptide(L)'
;MKRSVLLPLLFGIWAAGCQKHHVEQESTVFKARLIFQGACGDYICAITNGTISKGRTLEQWQQPVTKAYYKNVFEVKNPISFPADIKTGDEFSFKITEAPEEAYPCLAIYPVYNLDKKLSIEVLK
;
A
#
# COMPACT_ATOMS: atom_id res chain seq x y z
N MET A 1 -61.04 -38.96 -37.67
CA MET A 1 -61.03 -37.71 -36.87
C MET A 1 -59.58 -37.33 -36.60
N LYS A 2 -59.20 -36.10 -36.98
CA LYS A 2 -58.31 -35.12 -36.30
C LYS A 2 -56.99 -35.64 -35.70
N ARG A 3 -55.80 -35.03 -35.85
CA ARG A 3 -55.32 -33.78 -36.47
C ARG A 3 -53.78 -33.84 -36.39
N SER A 4 -53.08 -33.58 -37.49
CA SER A 4 -51.68 -33.14 -37.46
C SER A 4 -51.57 -31.81 -36.71
N VAL A 5 -50.58 -31.65 -35.84
CA VAL A 5 -50.07 -30.34 -35.40
C VAL A 5 -48.56 -30.41 -35.22
N LEU A 6 -47.87 -29.60 -36.02
CA LEU A 6 -46.45 -29.25 -35.93
C LEU A 6 -46.16 -28.32 -34.74
N LEU A 7 -44.95 -28.48 -34.18
CA LEU A 7 -44.03 -27.53 -33.48
C LEU A 7 -44.60 -26.28 -32.74
N PRO A 8 -44.07 -25.95 -31.54
CA PRO A 8 -42.84 -25.14 -31.47
C PRO A 8 -41.84 -25.64 -30.39
N LEU A 9 -40.52 -25.64 -30.61
CA LEU A 9 -39.62 -24.49 -30.48
C LEU A 9 -39.76 -23.77 -29.13
N LEU A 10 -39.23 -24.39 -28.07
CA LEU A 10 -38.96 -23.71 -26.79
C LEU A 10 -37.46 -23.63 -26.58
N PHE A 11 -37.00 -22.44 -26.93
CA PHE A 11 -35.66 -21.89 -26.84
C PHE A 11 -35.27 -21.80 -25.36
N GLY A 12 -34.53 -22.80 -24.86
CA GLY A 12 -33.89 -22.72 -23.55
C GLY A 12 -32.66 -21.83 -23.62
N ILE A 13 -32.86 -20.50 -23.62
CA ILE A 13 -31.78 -19.54 -23.39
C ILE A 13 -31.36 -19.73 -21.93
N TRP A 14 -30.32 -20.54 -21.72
CA TRP A 14 -29.61 -20.52 -20.46
C TRP A 14 -28.80 -19.22 -20.44
N ALA A 15 -29.43 -18.17 -19.92
CA ALA A 15 -28.71 -16.97 -19.56
C ALA A 15 -27.72 -17.37 -18.46
N ALA A 16 -26.47 -17.63 -18.86
CA ALA A 16 -25.34 -17.54 -17.96
C ALA A 16 -25.31 -16.10 -17.45
N GLY A 17 -26.01 -15.87 -16.34
CA GLY A 17 -25.89 -14.67 -15.54
C GLY A 17 -24.44 -14.62 -15.07
N CYS A 18 -23.61 -13.92 -15.83
CA CYS A 18 -22.28 -13.55 -15.42
C CYS A 18 -22.46 -12.61 -14.23
N GLN A 19 -22.50 -13.17 -13.03
CA GLN A 19 -22.36 -12.38 -11.82
C GLN A 19 -20.96 -11.80 -11.92
N LYS A 20 -20.88 -10.52 -12.33
CA LYS A 20 -19.67 -9.75 -12.12
C LYS A 20 -19.44 -9.79 -10.62
N HIS A 21 -18.59 -10.70 -10.19
CA HIS A 21 -17.98 -10.66 -8.87
C HIS A 21 -17.18 -9.36 -8.92
N HIS A 22 -17.82 -8.26 -8.52
CA HIS A 22 -17.10 -7.09 -8.10
C HIS A 22 -16.39 -7.53 -6.83
N VAL A 23 -15.22 -8.12 -7.01
CA VAL A 23 -14.22 -8.21 -5.97
C VAL A 23 -13.88 -6.76 -5.71
N GLU A 24 -14.68 -6.14 -4.84
CA GLU A 24 -14.25 -4.98 -4.10
C GLU A 24 -12.94 -5.43 -3.46
N GLN A 25 -11.81 -5.02 -4.07
CA GLN A 25 -10.52 -5.25 -3.48
C GLN A 25 -10.57 -4.53 -2.14
N GLU A 26 -10.86 -5.29 -1.08
CA GLU A 26 -10.54 -4.88 0.27
C GLU A 26 -9.04 -4.57 0.24
N SER A 27 -8.75 -3.28 0.09
CA SER A 27 -7.40 -2.78 -0.01
C SER A 27 -6.75 -3.10 1.32
N THR A 28 -5.80 -4.04 1.30
CA THR A 28 -5.16 -4.56 2.50
C THR A 28 -4.65 -3.41 3.35
N VAL A 29 -5.15 -3.33 4.59
CA VAL A 29 -4.74 -2.32 5.56
C VAL A 29 -3.54 -2.84 6.33
N PHE A 30 -2.50 -2.02 6.41
CA PHE A 30 -1.27 -2.30 7.14
C PHE A 30 -1.14 -1.33 8.32
N LYS A 31 -0.30 -1.68 9.30
CA LYS A 31 0.14 -0.74 10.34
C LYS A 31 1.64 -0.56 10.31
N ALA A 32 2.08 0.67 10.50
CA ALA A 32 3.49 1.01 10.64
C ALA A 32 3.69 1.97 11.81
N ARG A 33 4.93 2.02 12.29
CA ARG A 33 5.43 3.06 13.17
C ARG A 33 6.36 3.97 12.41
N LEU A 34 6.22 5.29 12.57
CA LEU A 34 7.21 6.24 12.09
C LEU A 34 8.46 6.14 12.98
N ILE A 35 9.56 5.62 12.44
CA ILE A 35 10.79 5.38 13.22
C ILE A 35 11.84 6.48 13.04
N PHE A 36 11.71 7.26 11.98
CA PHE A 36 12.57 8.42 11.75
C PHE A 36 11.88 9.43 10.83
N GLN A 37 12.04 10.71 11.16
CA GLN A 37 11.60 11.85 10.37
C GLN A 37 12.80 12.76 10.08
N GLY A 38 13.17 12.88 8.81
CA GLY A 38 14.17 13.83 8.34
C GLY A 38 13.60 15.23 8.17
N ALA A 39 14.48 16.23 7.98
CA ALA A 39 14.06 17.62 7.78
C ALA A 39 13.48 17.88 6.39
N CYS A 40 13.61 16.95 5.45
CA CYS A 40 13.21 17.11 4.06
C CYS A 40 12.09 16.18 3.62
N GLY A 41 11.27 15.74 4.57
CA GLY A 41 10.19 14.80 4.30
C GLY A 41 10.67 13.35 4.16
N ASP A 42 11.85 13.02 4.69
CA ASP A 42 12.33 11.65 4.77
C ASP A 42 11.57 10.93 5.92
N TYR A 43 10.48 10.26 5.58
CA TYR A 43 9.70 9.47 6.53
C TYR A 43 10.06 8.00 6.41
N ILE A 44 10.75 7.47 7.41
CA ILE A 44 11.16 6.07 7.45
C ILE A 44 10.26 5.33 8.44
N CYS A 45 9.63 4.27 7.95
CA CYS A 45 8.59 3.54 8.66
C CYS A 45 8.98 2.08 8.85
N ALA A 46 8.62 1.49 9.99
CA ALA A 46 8.73 0.06 10.24
C ALA A 46 7.33 -0.56 10.31
N ILE A 47 7.09 -1.65 9.58
CA ILE A 47 5.80 -2.37 9.63
C ILE A 47 5.63 -3.03 11.00
N THR A 48 4.52 -2.71 11.66
CA THR A 48 4.12 -3.29 12.95
C THR A 48 2.98 -4.31 12.81
N ASN A 49 2.20 -4.24 11.73
CA ASN A 49 1.18 -5.23 11.40
C ASN A 49 0.98 -5.39 9.89
N GLY A 50 0.81 -6.65 9.46
CA GLY A 50 0.67 -7.04 8.05
C GLY A 50 1.98 -7.55 7.44
N THR A 51 1.87 -8.23 6.30
CA THR A 51 3.03 -8.75 5.55
C THR A 51 3.02 -8.15 4.15
N ILE A 52 4.08 -7.43 3.80
CA ILE A 52 4.29 -6.90 2.45
C ILE A 52 5.20 -7.87 1.71
N SER A 53 4.94 -8.07 0.40
CA SER A 53 5.76 -8.92 -0.47
C SER A 53 7.25 -8.64 -0.32
N LYS A 54 8.06 -9.70 -0.30
CA LYS A 54 9.52 -9.61 -0.18
C LYS A 54 10.11 -8.66 -1.24
N GLY A 55 11.13 -7.91 -0.84
CA GLY A 55 11.84 -6.97 -1.71
C GLY A 55 11.20 -5.58 -1.81
N ARG A 56 9.99 -5.38 -1.27
CA ARG A 56 9.35 -4.05 -1.16
C ARG A 56 9.70 -3.30 0.13
N THR A 57 10.25 -4.01 1.11
CA THR A 57 10.75 -3.49 2.38
C THR A 57 12.14 -4.07 2.63
N LEU A 58 12.95 -3.38 3.44
CA LEU A 58 14.17 -3.95 3.99
C LEU A 58 13.80 -4.87 5.15
N GLU A 59 14.22 -6.14 5.06
CA GLU A 59 13.98 -7.12 6.14
C GLU A 59 14.62 -6.67 7.46
N GLN A 60 15.79 -6.05 7.38
CA GLN A 60 16.50 -5.46 8.51
C GLN A 60 17.20 -4.17 8.06
N TRP A 61 17.13 -3.14 8.89
CA TRP A 61 17.80 -1.87 8.67
C TRP A 61 18.37 -1.33 9.99
N GLN A 62 19.57 -0.76 9.93
CA GLN A 62 20.19 -0.11 11.07
C GLN A 62 20.16 1.40 10.88
N GLN A 63 19.61 2.10 11.87
CA GLN A 63 19.58 3.56 11.89
C GLN A 63 21.03 4.08 12.06
N PRO A 64 21.53 4.96 11.18
CA PRO A 64 22.96 5.31 11.13
C PRO A 64 23.46 6.14 12.32
N VAL A 65 22.59 6.92 12.97
CA VAL A 65 22.86 7.81 14.10
C VAL A 65 22.73 7.08 15.45
N THR A 66 21.56 6.49 15.74
CA THR A 66 21.23 5.81 17.00
C THR A 66 21.71 4.37 17.05
N LYS A 67 22.11 3.79 15.91
CA LYS A 67 22.52 2.38 15.76
C LYS A 67 21.42 1.36 16.09
N ALA A 68 20.18 1.81 16.27
CA ALA A 68 19.03 0.95 16.51
C ALA A 68 18.71 0.10 15.27
N TYR A 69 18.25 -1.14 15.50
CA TYR A 69 17.85 -2.06 14.45
C TYR A 69 16.33 -2.15 14.34
N TYR A 70 15.84 -2.11 13.10
CA TYR A 70 14.43 -2.21 12.75
C TYR A 70 14.23 -3.28 11.69
N LYS A 71 13.02 -3.83 11.62
CA LYS A 71 12.64 -4.85 10.62
C LYS A 71 11.52 -4.33 9.74
N ASN A 72 11.42 -4.88 8.52
CA ASN A 72 10.39 -4.53 7.54
C ASN A 72 10.27 -3.02 7.32
N VAL A 73 11.39 -2.39 6.97
CA VAL A 73 11.51 -0.93 6.88
C VAL A 73 11.31 -0.44 5.45
N PHE A 74 10.67 0.71 5.30
CA PHE A 74 10.52 1.40 4.01
C PHE A 74 10.53 2.92 4.21
N GLU A 75 10.85 3.65 3.15
CA GLU A 75 10.69 5.10 3.05
C GLU A 75 9.35 5.44 2.40
N VAL A 76 8.70 6.52 2.83
CA VAL A 76 7.53 7.05 2.13
C VAL A 76 7.98 7.70 0.82
N LYS A 77 7.40 7.24 -0.30
CA LYS A 77 7.71 7.72 -1.65
C LYS A 77 6.96 9.00 -2.03
N ASN A 78 5.80 9.24 -1.43
CA ASN A 78 4.92 10.39 -1.65
C ASN A 78 4.80 11.26 -0.38
N PRO A 79 5.90 11.88 0.06
CA PRO A 79 5.99 12.55 1.37
C PRO A 79 5.12 13.80 1.50
N ILE A 80 4.64 14.42 0.41
CA ILE A 80 3.76 15.61 0.50
C ILE A 80 2.39 15.23 1.05
N SER A 81 1.90 14.04 0.68
CA SER A 81 0.64 13.49 1.19
C SER A 81 0.73 12.90 2.60
N PHE A 82 1.93 12.81 3.19
CA PHE A 82 2.10 12.23 4.52
C PHE A 82 1.62 13.22 5.60
N PRO A 83 0.71 12.83 6.51
CA PRO A 83 0.16 13.75 7.50
C PRO A 83 1.20 14.29 8.47
N ALA A 84 1.26 15.63 8.61
CA ALA A 84 2.23 16.32 9.46
C ALA A 84 1.96 16.16 10.98
N ASP A 85 0.80 15.63 11.37
CA ASP A 85 0.44 15.33 12.75
C ASP A 85 1.06 14.02 13.26
N ILE A 86 1.54 13.14 12.38
CA ILE A 86 2.23 11.89 12.74
C ILE A 86 3.70 12.17 13.01
N LYS A 87 4.17 11.82 14.21
CA LYS A 87 5.53 12.08 14.69
C LYS A 87 6.30 10.78 14.89
N THR A 88 7.62 10.90 15.00
CA THR A 88 8.48 9.75 15.32
C THR A 88 8.00 9.09 16.61
N GLY A 89 7.78 7.77 16.55
CA GLY A 89 7.22 6.96 17.63
C GLY A 89 5.74 6.61 17.43
N ASP A 90 5.00 7.38 16.64
CA ASP A 90 3.57 7.17 16.42
C ASP A 90 3.32 5.97 15.51
N GLU A 91 2.22 5.27 15.77
CA GLU A 91 1.69 4.21 14.92
C GLU A 91 0.49 4.70 14.12
N PHE A 92 0.38 4.24 12.88
CA PHE A 92 -0.70 4.62 11.98
C PHE A 92 -1.08 3.47 11.05
N SER A 93 -2.33 3.50 10.60
CA SER A 93 -2.85 2.58 9.59
C SER A 93 -2.71 3.19 8.19
N PHE A 94 -2.39 2.37 7.20
CA PHE A 94 -2.21 2.84 5.82
C PHE A 94 -2.57 1.77 4.79
N LYS A 95 -2.73 2.22 3.54
CA LYS A 95 -2.80 1.39 2.33
C LYS A 95 -1.64 1.73 1.41
N ILE A 96 -1.17 0.73 0.67
CA ILE A 96 -0.21 0.93 -0.41
C ILE A 96 -0.97 1.46 -1.63
N THR A 97 -0.44 2.49 -2.28
CA THR A 97 -1.03 3.13 -3.46
C THR A 97 -0.05 3.17 -4.63
N GLU A 98 -0.52 3.64 -5.78
CA GLU A 98 0.29 3.90 -6.97
C GLU A 98 0.59 5.39 -7.14
N ALA A 99 0.55 6.18 -6.06
CA ALA A 99 0.84 7.61 -6.13
C ALA A 99 2.27 7.85 -6.66
N PRO A 100 2.48 8.89 -7.50
CA PRO A 100 3.80 9.22 -8.01
C PRO A 100 4.76 9.59 -6.88
N GLU A 101 6.07 9.51 -7.15
CA GLU A 101 7.06 10.07 -6.24
C GLU A 101 6.90 11.59 -6.18
N GLU A 102 6.89 12.13 -4.97
CA GLU A 102 6.79 13.56 -4.73
C GLU A 102 8.11 14.02 -4.14
N ALA A 103 8.79 14.93 -4.83
CA ALA A 103 10.10 15.41 -4.40
C ALA A 103 9.99 16.78 -3.70
N TYR A 104 10.74 16.94 -2.62
CA TYR A 104 11.05 18.25 -2.05
C TYR A 104 12.39 18.76 -2.61
N PRO A 105 12.52 20.04 -3.00
CA PRO A 105 13.83 20.62 -3.24
C PRO A 105 14.55 20.80 -1.89
N CYS A 106 15.35 19.80 -1.50
CA CYS A 106 16.12 19.81 -0.25
C CYS A 106 17.60 20.07 -0.53
N LEU A 107 18.17 21.11 0.11
CA LEU A 107 19.60 21.41 0.08
C LEU A 107 20.34 20.91 1.33
N ALA A 108 19.66 20.22 2.24
CA ALA A 108 20.25 19.76 3.48
C ALA A 108 21.15 18.54 3.25
N ILE A 109 22.35 18.56 3.86
CA ILE A 109 23.24 17.41 3.89
C ILE A 109 22.77 16.47 5.00
N TYR A 110 22.27 15.30 4.63
CA TYR A 110 21.78 14.28 5.56
C TYR A 110 22.71 13.07 5.60
N PRO A 111 22.86 12.38 6.76
CA PRO A 111 23.53 11.09 6.79
C PRO A 111 22.87 10.16 5.78
N VAL A 112 23.69 9.49 4.97
CA VAL A 112 23.23 8.56 3.94
C VAL A 112 22.47 7.43 4.62
N TYR A 113 21.15 7.47 4.52
CA TYR A 113 20.30 6.33 4.86
C TYR A 113 20.45 5.34 3.70
N ASN A 114 21.07 4.19 3.94
CA ASN A 114 21.11 3.09 2.97
C ASN A 114 19.70 2.46 2.89
N LEU A 115 18.73 3.21 2.36
CA LEU A 115 17.33 2.87 2.27
C LEU A 115 16.89 2.99 0.81
N ASP A 116 16.87 1.86 0.11
CA ASP A 116 16.50 1.78 -1.32
C ASP A 116 15.05 1.34 -1.53
N LYS A 117 14.34 1.02 -0.45
CA LYS A 117 12.95 0.55 -0.48
C LYS A 117 12.00 1.66 -0.14
N LYS A 118 11.24 2.12 -1.16
CA LYS A 118 10.23 3.16 -1.00
C LYS A 118 8.83 2.63 -1.35
N LEU A 119 7.82 3.09 -0.61
CA LEU A 119 6.41 2.79 -0.87
C LEU A 119 5.60 4.07 -0.98
N SER A 120 4.74 4.13 -2.00
CA SER A 120 3.66 5.11 -2.02
C SER A 120 2.53 4.63 -1.11
N ILE A 121 2.07 5.47 -0.20
CA ILE A 121 1.07 5.11 0.80
C ILE A 121 -0.02 6.17 0.95
N GLU A 122 -1.18 5.74 1.43
CA GLU A 122 -2.26 6.59 1.91
C GLU A 122 -2.53 6.26 3.38
N VAL A 123 -2.43 7.26 4.24
CA VAL A 123 -2.68 7.11 5.68
C VAL A 123 -4.18 7.22 5.95
N LEU A 124 -4.72 6.26 6.71
CA LEU A 124 -6.17 6.11 6.90
C LEU A 124 -6.73 6.73 8.18
N LYS A 125 -5.85 7.01 9.16
CA LYS A 125 -6.20 7.25 10.57
C LYS A 125 -6.85 6.03 11.24
#